data_AF-A0A1C5RHZ0-F1
#
_entry.id   AF-A0A1C5RHZ0-F1
#
_cell.length_a   1.000
_cell.length_b   1.000
_cell.length_c   1.000
_cell.angle_alpha   90.00
_cell.angle_beta   90.00
_cell.angle_gamma   90.00
#
_symmetry.space_group_name_H-M   'P 1'
#
loop_
_entity.id
_entity.type
_entity.pdbx_description
1 polymer ?
#
loop_
_entity_poly.entity_id
_entity_poly.type
_entity_poly.pdbx_seq_one_letter_code
_entity_poly.pdbx_strand_id
1 'polypeptide(L)' 'MNKMSINDFPSLDGVSLIPTKTLELMIDIYNKEVEKENILYEDKVKYKASLVKEGKSKAYNEDEFLDLLKKEGL' A
#
# COMPACT_ATOMS: atom_id res chain seq x y z
N MET A 1 3.35 0.03 -2.27
CA MET A 1 3.96 -0.63 -1.09
C MET A 1 5.23 -1.36 -1.50
N ASN A 2 6.23 -1.44 -0.62
CA ASN A 2 7.50 -2.13 -0.93
C ASN A 2 7.33 -3.65 -0.80
N LYS A 3 7.91 -4.39 -1.73
CA LYS A 3 8.00 -5.86 -1.65
C LYS A 3 9.06 -6.25 -0.63
N MET A 4 8.80 -7.33 0.10
CA MET A 4 9.74 -7.94 1.02
C MET A 4 10.79 -8.74 0.24
N SER A 5 12.03 -8.65 0.70
CA SER A 5 13.21 -9.30 0.14
C SER A 5 13.87 -10.22 1.16
N ILE A 6 14.57 -11.25 0.69
CA ILE A 6 15.34 -12.17 1.55
C ILE A 6 16.42 -11.43 2.35
N ASN A 7 16.91 -10.31 1.82
CA ASN A 7 17.92 -9.47 2.46
C ASN A 7 17.37 -8.63 3.62
N ASP A 8 16.05 -8.61 3.82
CA ASP A 8 15.43 -7.92 4.95
C ASP A 8 15.53 -8.73 6.26
N PHE A 9 16.11 -9.94 6.20
CA PHE A 9 16.18 -10.88 7.31
C PHE A 9 17.61 -11.12 7.80
N PRO A 10 17.81 -11.42 9.10
CA PRO A 10 19.12 -11.61 9.67
C PRO A 10 19.79 -12.89 9.14
N SER A 11 21.07 -12.74 8.80
CA SER A 11 21.97 -13.83 8.39
C SER A 11 23.24 -13.81 9.23
N LEU A 12 23.80 -14.98 9.53
CA LEU A 12 25.12 -15.13 10.14
C LEU A 12 26.06 -15.74 9.10
N ASP A 13 27.16 -15.05 8.78
CA ASP A 13 28.15 -15.49 7.78
C ASP A 13 27.55 -15.85 6.40
N GLY A 14 26.50 -15.11 5.99
CA GLY A 14 25.80 -15.35 4.73
C GLY A 14 24.81 -16.53 4.76
N VAL A 15 24.68 -17.22 5.90
CA VAL A 15 23.68 -18.26 6.12
C VAL A 15 22.47 -17.66 6.83
N SER A 16 21.29 -17.84 6.25
CA SER A 16 20.05 -17.39 6.88
C SER A 16 19.83 -18.13 8.19
N LEU A 17 19.49 -17.39 9.26
CA LEU A 17 19.08 -17.98 10.54
C LEU A 17 17.70 -18.66 10.45
N ILE A 18 16.97 -18.42 9.36
CA ILE A 18 15.69 -19.03 9.05
C ILE A 18 15.95 -20.05 7.93
N PRO A 19 15.38 -21.27 7.99
CA PRO A 19 15.45 -22.19 6.87
C PRO A 19 14.96 -21.52 5.58
N THR A 20 15.81 -21.51 4.54
CA THR A 20 15.60 -20.72 3.31
C THR A 20 14.22 -20.95 2.69
N LYS A 21 13.75 -22.20 2.62
CA LYS A 21 12.42 -22.52 2.08
C LYS A 21 11.27 -21.92 2.88
N THR A 22 11.41 -21.85 4.21
CA THR A 22 10.42 -21.23 5.09
C THR A 22 10.40 -19.72 4.84
N LEU A 23 11.57 -19.11 4.67
CA LEU A 23 11.70 -17.69 4.42
C LEU A 23 11.12 -17.28 3.06
N GLU A 24 11.44 -18.04 2.01
CA GLU A 24 10.87 -17.85 0.66
C GLU A 24 9.35 -17.93 0.68
N LEU A 25 8.77 -18.92 1.37
CA LEU A 25 7.32 -19.06 1.49
C LEU A 25 6.67 -17.86 2.20
N MET A 26 7.28 -17.35 3.28
CA MET A 26 6.78 -16.18 3.99
C MET A 26 6.81 -14.92 3.11
N ILE A 27 7.91 -14.71 2.39
CA ILE A 27 8.07 -13.58 1.46
C ILE A 27 7.03 -13.65 0.35
N ASP A 28 6.80 -14.83 -0.23
CA ASP A 28 5.82 -15.04 -1.30
C ASP A 28 4.39 -14.74 -0.83
N ILE A 29 4.02 -15.20 0.37
CA ILE A 29 2.70 -14.92 0.95
C ILE A 29 2.53 -13.42 1.16
N TYR A 30 3.51 -12.77 1.79
CA TYR A 30 3.47 -11.33 2.04
C TYR A 30 3.34 -10.52 0.74
N ASN A 31 4.19 -10.80 -0.24
CA ASN A 31 4.21 -10.07 -1.50
C ASN A 31 2.92 -10.24 -2.30
N LYS A 32 2.31 -11.43 -2.29
CA LYS A 32 0.99 -11.66 -2.91
C LYS A 32 -0.09 -10.83 -2.25
N GLU A 33 -0.07 -10.71 -0.93
CA GLU A 33 -1.08 -9.93 -0.21
C GLU A 33 -0.91 -8.43 -0.44
N VAL A 34 0.33 -7.94 -0.46
CA VAL A 34 0.65 -6.55 -0.85
C VAL A 34 0.20 -6.25 -2.28
N GLU A 35 0.39 -7.18 -3.21
CA GLU A 35 -0.05 -7.00 -4.60
C GLU A 35 -1.58 -6.92 -4.71
N LYS A 36 -2.31 -7.80 -4.02
CA LYS A 36 -3.78 -7.71 -3.93
C LYS A 36 -4.24 -6.37 -3.36
N GLU A 37 -3.59 -5.90 -2.29
CA GLU A 37 -3.94 -4.61 -1.67
C GLU A 37 -3.66 -3.43 -2.61
N ASN A 38 -2.53 -3.45 -3.33
CA ASN A 38 -2.23 -2.43 -4.34
C ASN A 38 -3.29 -2.40 -5.45
N ILE A 39 -3.74 -3.56 -5.95
CA ILE A 39 -4.79 -3.65 -6.97
C ILE A 39 -6.10 -3.04 -6.43
N LEU A 40 -6.51 -3.42 -5.21
CA LEU A 40 -7.71 -2.87 -4.56
C LEU A 40 -7.62 -1.35 -4.38
N TYR A 41 -6.44 -0.87 -3.99
CA TYR A 41 -6.19 0.56 -3.85
C TYR A 41 -6.29 1.29 -5.20
N GLU A 42 -5.66 0.75 -6.24
CA GLU A 42 -5.75 1.30 -7.60
C GLU A 42 -7.19 1.38 -8.11
N ASP A 43 -7.96 0.30 -7.93
CA ASP A 43 -9.36 0.26 -8.37
C ASP A 43 -10.21 1.31 -7.63
N LYS A 44 -9.96 1.47 -6.33
CA LYS A 44 -10.61 2.52 -5.51
C LYS A 44 -10.23 3.92 -5.98
N VAL A 45 -8.98 4.16 -6.33
CA VAL A 45 -8.51 5.45 -6.88
C VAL A 45 -9.15 5.72 -8.24
N LYS A 46 -9.15 4.72 -9.14
CA LYS A 46 -9.79 4.82 -10.47
C LYS A 46 -11.29 5.12 -10.34
N TYR A 47 -11.97 4.44 -9.44
CA TYR A 47 -13.39 4.69 -9.14
C TYR A 47 -13.64 6.10 -8.58
N LYS A 48 -12.85 6.55 -7.61
CA LYS A 48 -12.98 7.94 -7.11
C LYS A 48 -12.73 8.96 -8.22
N ALA A 49 -11.73 8.73 -9.06
CA ALA A 49 -11.43 9.60 -10.19
C ALA A 49 -12.58 9.64 -11.22
N SER A 50 -13.26 8.52 -11.47
CA SER A 50 -14.43 8.50 -12.37
C SER A 50 -15.59 9.30 -11.79
N LEU A 51 -15.87 9.19 -10.48
CA LEU A 51 -16.89 10.01 -9.82
C LEU A 51 -16.59 11.51 -9.91
N VAL A 52 -15.32 11.92 -9.79
CA VAL A 52 -14.91 13.31 -9.97
C VAL A 52 -15.16 13.76 -11.41
N LYS A 53 -14.77 12.95 -12.40
CA LYS A 53 -15.01 13.25 -13.83
C LYS A 53 -16.50 13.37 -14.16
N GLU A 54 -17.34 12.54 -13.56
CA GLU A 54 -18.80 12.57 -13.71
C GLU A 54 -19.45 13.73 -12.93
N GLY A 55 -18.69 14.54 -12.18
CA GLY A 55 -19.21 15.63 -11.34
C GLY A 55 -19.96 15.14 -10.10
N LYS A 56 -19.90 13.84 -9.78
CA LYS A 56 -20.56 13.23 -8.61
C LYS A 56 -19.74 13.34 -7.33
N SER A 57 -18.47 13.70 -7.43
CA SER A 57 -17.58 13.95 -6.29
C SER A 57 -16.76 15.20 -6.54
N LYS A 58 -16.50 15.99 -5.50
CA LYS A 58 -15.55 17.10 -5.56
C LYS A 58 -14.13 16.56 -5.35
N ALA A 59 -13.17 17.07 -6.13
CA ALA A 59 -11.76 16.96 -5.80
C ALA A 59 -11.34 18.23 -5.05
N TYR A 60 -10.58 18.06 -3.98
CA TYR A 60 -10.07 19.15 -3.16
C TYR A 60 -8.59 19.32 -3.43
N ASN A 61 -8.13 20.57 -3.57
CA ASN A 61 -6.71 20.85 -3.44
C ASN A 61 -6.29 20.82 -1.96
N GLU A 62 -4.99 20.96 -1.69
CA GLU A 62 -4.44 20.88 -0.34
C GLU A 62 -5.05 21.92 0.62
N ASP A 63 -5.14 23.18 0.19
CA ASP A 63 -5.70 24.27 1.01
C ASP A 63 -7.19 24.03 1.32
N GLU A 64 -7.98 23.65 0.32
CA GLU A 64 -9.40 23.32 0.48
C GLU A 64 -9.60 22.13 1.42
N PHE A 65 -8.70 21.14 1.36
CA PHE A 65 -8.74 19.97 2.23
C PHE A 65 -8.40 20.34 3.67
N LEU A 66 -7.34 21.13 3.89
CA LEU A 66 -6.94 21.59 5.22
C LEU A 66 -8.02 22.47 5.86
N ASP A 67 -8.67 23.33 5.08
CA ASP A 67 -9.79 24.14 5.57
C ASP A 67 -11.02 23.30 5.91
N LEU A 68 -11.24 22.18 5.20
CA LEU A 68 -12.29 21.24 5.53
C LEU A 68 -12.00 20.51 6.85
N LEU A 69 -10.76 20.05 7.07
CA LEU A 69 -10.36 19.45 8.34
C LEU A 69 -10.58 20.39 9.53
N LYS A 70 -10.16 21.65 9.40
CA LYS A 70 -10.39 22.68 10.41
C LYS A 70 -11.88 22.90 10.72
N LYS A 71 -12.74 22.88 9.69
CA LYS A 71 -14.19 23.01 9.86
C LYS A 71 -14.82 21.82 10.59
N GLU A 72 -14.31 20.61 10.33
CA GLU A 72 -14.75 19.37 10.98
C GLU A 72 -14.13 19.18 12.38
N GLY A 73 -13.21 20.05 12.81
CA GLY A 73 -12.56 19.99 14.13
C GLY A 73 -11.48 18.93 14.24
N LEU A 74 -10.88 18.53 13.11
CA LEU A 74 -9.76 17.59 13.01
C LEU A 74 -8.41 18.30 12.91
#